data_AF-A0A1I1NBT6-F1
#
_entry.id   AF-A0A1I1NBT6-F1
#
_cell.length_a   1.000
_cell.length_b   1.000
_cell.length_c   1.000
_cell.angle_alpha   90.00
_cell.angle_beta   90.00
_cell.angle_gamma   90.00
#
_symmetry.space_group_name_H-M   'P 1'
#
loop_
_entity.id
_entity.type
_entity.pdbx_description
1 polymer ?
#
loop_
_entity_poly.entity_id
_entity_poly.type
_entity_poly.pdbx_seq_one_letter_code
_entity_poly.pdbx_strand_id
1 'polypeptide(L)'
;MWFRIEPVPASFDLVRRLRAAGFGVHLGTNQTQRRAAYMRGTLGYDDLFDVSCYSAEMGLAKPDQAYFRRAAELIGVPPEEVLFVDDTLANVVAAQDVGMAGVHWHLRDGHPLLEKMLADHGVVPAAP
;
A
#
# COMPACT_ATOMS: atom_id res chain seq x y z
N MET A 1 14.19 7.73 19.33
CA MET A 1 14.05 8.31 17.98
C MET A 1 13.74 7.22 16.93
N TRP A 2 12.75 6.34 17.20
CA TRP A 2 12.38 5.18 16.34
C TRP A 2 10.87 5.13 15.99
N PHE A 3 10.09 6.12 16.45
CA PHE A 3 8.63 6.22 16.28
C PHE A 3 8.20 7.48 15.50
N ARG A 4 9.12 8.21 14.87
CA ARG A 4 8.74 9.39 14.09
C ARG A 4 8.20 8.94 12.72
N ILE A 5 7.02 8.36 12.75
CA ILE A 5 6.13 8.22 11.60
C ILE A 5 5.25 9.46 11.66
N GLU A 6 5.36 10.33 10.67
CA GLU A 6 4.46 11.46 10.52
C GLU A 6 3.41 11.05 9.48
N PRO A 7 2.14 10.89 9.88
CA PRO A 7 1.07 10.68 8.91
C PRO A 7 1.06 11.84 7.94
N VAL A 8 0.93 11.52 6.65
CA VAL A 8 0.77 12.53 5.60
C VAL A 8 -0.73 12.65 5.34
N PRO A 9 -1.39 13.75 5.77
CA PRO A 9 -2.85 13.85 5.67
C PRO A 9 -3.37 13.68 4.25
N ALA A 10 -2.64 14.21 3.25
CA ALA A 10 -2.98 14.06 1.84
C ALA A 10 -2.96 12.59 1.36
N SER A 11 -2.06 11.75 1.89
CA SER A 11 -2.07 10.32 1.57
C SER A 11 -3.28 9.61 2.17
N PHE A 12 -3.66 9.98 3.39
CA PHE A 12 -4.83 9.40 4.04
C PHE A 12 -6.11 9.82 3.33
N ASP A 13 -6.21 11.09 2.93
CA ASP A 13 -7.32 11.59 2.12
C ASP A 13 -7.44 10.83 0.80
N LEU A 14 -6.34 10.66 0.07
CA LEU A 14 -6.33 9.89 -1.17
C LEU A 14 -6.82 8.45 -0.96
N VAL A 15 -6.38 7.76 0.10
CA VAL A 15 -6.86 6.41 0.40
C VAL A 15 -8.37 6.40 0.69
N ARG A 16 -8.89 7.40 1.41
CA ARG A 16 -10.35 7.53 1.63
C ARG A 16 -11.11 7.76 0.33
N ARG A 17 -10.59 8.60 -0.57
CA ARG A 17 -11.22 8.87 -1.87
C ARG A 17 -11.18 7.66 -2.81
N LEU A 18 -10.12 6.85 -2.77
CA LEU A 18 -10.06 5.58 -3.47
C LEU A 18 -11.13 4.60 -2.96
N ARG A 19 -11.25 4.47 -1.63
CA ARG A 19 -12.29 3.66 -1.00
C ARG A 19 -13.70 4.14 -1.38
N ALA A 20 -13.94 5.45 -1.36
CA ALA A 20 -15.22 6.06 -1.74
C ALA A 20 -15.57 5.83 -3.22
N ALA A 21 -14.57 5.67 -4.09
CA ALA A 21 -14.75 5.29 -5.49
C ALA A 21 -15.00 3.78 -5.70
N GLY A 22 -14.98 2.97 -4.63
CA GLY A 22 -15.27 1.54 -4.68
C GLY A 22 -14.05 0.63 -4.80
N PHE A 23 -12.83 1.16 -4.73
CA PHE A 23 -11.61 0.34 -4.72
C PHE A 23 -11.34 -0.25 -3.33
N GLY A 24 -10.87 -1.50 -3.29
CA GLY A 24 -10.22 -2.05 -2.10
C GLY A 24 -8.91 -1.34 -1.84
N VAL A 25 -8.65 -0.97 -0.58
CA VAL A 25 -7.42 -0.27 -0.19
C VAL A 25 -6.69 -1.07 0.89
N HIS A 26 -5.44 -1.42 0.62
CA HIS A 26 -4.67 -2.35 1.46
C HIS A 26 -3.30 -1.77 1.82
N LEU A 27 -2.80 -2.14 2.99
CA LEU A 27 -1.48 -1.71 3.47
C LEU A 27 -0.45 -2.82 3.26
N GLY A 28 0.62 -2.54 2.53
CA GLY A 28 1.78 -3.44 2.43
C GLY A 28 3.04 -2.82 3.04
N THR A 29 3.49 -3.28 4.20
CA THR A 29 4.62 -2.64 4.92
C THR A 29 5.61 -3.62 5.56
N ASN A 30 6.90 -3.30 5.46
CA ASN A 30 7.96 -3.99 6.18
C ASN A 30 8.16 -3.35 7.54
N GLN A 31 7.69 -4.00 8.61
CA GLN A 31 7.77 -3.48 9.98
C GLN A 31 8.10 -4.58 10.99
N THR A 32 8.64 -4.18 12.13
CA THR A 32 8.74 -5.05 13.31
C THR A 32 7.40 -5.11 14.04
N GLN A 33 7.18 -6.16 14.83
CA GLN A 33 5.96 -6.34 15.65
C GLN A 33 5.61 -5.09 16.47
N ARG A 34 6.60 -4.48 17.14
CA ARG A 34 6.40 -3.27 17.94
C ARG A 34 5.94 -2.07 17.11
N ARG A 35 6.42 -1.93 15.88
CA ARG A 35 6.05 -0.81 15.00
C ARG A 35 4.69 -1.05 14.33
N ALA A 36 4.36 -2.29 13.99
CA ALA A 36 3.02 -2.68 13.55
C ALA A 36 1.97 -2.32 14.62
N ALA A 37 2.18 -2.73 15.88
CA ALA A 37 1.27 -2.41 16.98
C ALA A 37 1.04 -0.89 17.16
N TYR A 38 2.09 -0.09 17.02
CA TYR A 38 2.00 1.38 17.09
C TYR A 38 1.20 1.97 15.91
N MET A 39 1.45 1.50 14.68
CA MET A 39 0.72 1.96 13.50
C MET A 39 -0.77 1.64 13.58
N ARG A 40 -1.11 0.42 14.02
CA ARG A 40 -2.50 -0.02 14.23
C ARG A 40 -3.18 0.80 15.32
N GLY A 41 -2.62 0.78 16.54
CA GLY A 41 -3.29 1.31 17.72
C GLY A 41 -3.19 2.83 17.92
N THR A 42 -2.20 3.50 17.33
CA THR A 42 -1.98 4.94 17.56
C THR A 42 -2.18 5.80 16.32
N LEU A 43 -1.93 5.29 15.11
CA LEU A 43 -2.02 6.07 13.88
C LEU A 43 -3.31 5.83 13.08
N GLY A 44 -4.18 4.92 13.53
CA GLY A 44 -5.49 4.66 12.92
C GLY A 44 -5.41 3.99 11.55
N TYR A 45 -4.32 3.26 11.25
CA TYR A 45 -4.16 2.60 9.95
C TYR A 45 -5.20 1.49 9.74
N ASP A 46 -5.63 0.81 10.81
CA ASP A 46 -6.62 -0.28 10.70
C ASP A 46 -8.03 0.22 10.36
N ASP A 47 -8.34 1.49 10.64
CA ASP A 47 -9.61 2.11 10.22
C ASP A 47 -9.60 2.53 8.75
N LEU A 48 -8.41 2.57 8.12
CA LEU A 48 -8.21 3.12 6.79
C LEU A 48 -8.07 2.03 5.71
N PHE A 49 -7.47 0.89 6.07
CA PHE A 49 -7.16 -0.20 5.14
C PHE A 49 -8.00 -1.45 5.42
N ASP A 50 -8.49 -2.09 4.36
CA ASP A 50 -9.32 -3.30 4.46
C ASP A 50 -8.49 -4.53 4.89
N VAL A 51 -7.25 -4.61 4.40
CA VAL A 51 -6.29 -5.67 4.76
C VAL A 51 -4.92 -5.03 4.98
N SER A 52 -4.30 -5.37 6.11
CA SER A 52 -2.96 -4.91 6.47
C SER A 52 -1.95 -6.05 6.46
N CYS A 53 -1.08 -6.05 5.46
CA CYS A 53 -0.03 -7.03 5.22
C CYS A 53 1.28 -6.59 5.91
N TYR A 54 1.37 -6.78 7.23
CA TYR A 54 2.60 -6.49 7.98
C TYR A 54 3.62 -7.63 7.84
N SER A 55 4.85 -7.31 7.43
CA SER A 55 5.89 -8.33 7.22
C SER A 55 6.17 -9.19 8.46
N ALA A 56 6.17 -8.59 9.65
CA ALA A 56 6.42 -9.33 10.88
C ALA A 56 5.31 -10.32 11.23
N GLU A 57 4.06 -10.06 10.82
CA GLU A 57 2.91 -10.95 11.06
C GLU A 57 2.90 -12.08 10.03
N MET A 58 3.28 -11.78 8.78
CA MET A 58 3.31 -12.77 7.70
C MET A 58 4.56 -13.66 7.69
N GLY A 59 5.63 -13.26 8.39
CA GLY A 59 6.93 -13.94 8.31
C GLY A 59 7.63 -13.81 6.94
N LEU A 60 7.10 -12.93 6.08
CA LEU A 60 7.58 -12.63 4.73
C LEU A 60 7.79 -11.13 4.63
N ALA A 61 8.75 -10.67 3.82
CA ALA A 61 9.01 -9.25 3.64
C ALA A 61 9.29 -8.91 2.18
N LYS A 62 8.90 -7.71 1.75
CA LYS A 62 9.30 -7.18 0.44
C LYS A 62 10.84 -7.04 0.41
N PRO A 63 11.53 -7.31 -0.71
CA PRO A 63 11.00 -7.60 -2.04
C PRO A 63 10.82 -9.10 -2.36
N ASP A 64 10.69 -9.99 -1.37
CA ASP A 64 10.44 -11.41 -1.65
C ASP A 64 9.09 -11.58 -2.37
N GLN A 65 9.09 -12.24 -3.53
CA GLN A 65 7.87 -12.53 -4.30
C GLN A 65 6.80 -13.28 -3.48
N ALA A 66 7.22 -14.10 -2.51
CA ALA A 66 6.30 -14.78 -1.61
C ALA A 66 5.43 -13.80 -0.79
N TYR A 67 5.98 -12.62 -0.42
CA TYR A 67 5.21 -11.58 0.26
C TYR A 67 4.02 -11.12 -0.59
N PHE A 68 4.26 -10.85 -1.88
CA PHE A 68 3.25 -10.31 -2.78
C PHE A 68 2.17 -11.34 -3.11
N ARG A 69 2.56 -12.60 -3.36
CA ARG A 69 1.60 -13.70 -3.52
C ARG A 69 0.73 -13.85 -2.28
N ARG A 70 1.33 -13.84 -1.09
CA ARG A 70 0.60 -13.94 0.17
C ARG A 70 -0.32 -12.75 0.42
N ALA A 71 0.10 -11.54 0.04
CA ALA A 71 -0.72 -10.35 0.15
C ALA A 71 -1.98 -10.46 -0.74
N ALA A 72 -1.84 -10.89 -2.00
CA ALA A 72 -2.98 -11.12 -2.89
C ALA A 72 -3.96 -12.15 -2.32
N GLU A 73 -3.46 -13.27 -1.79
CA GLU A 73 -4.28 -14.29 -1.13
C GLU A 73 -5.07 -13.73 0.07
N LEU A 74 -4.45 -12.88 0.90
CA LEU A 74 -5.11 -12.26 2.06
C LEU A 74 -6.16 -11.23 1.64
N ILE A 75 -5.92 -10.51 0.55
CA ILE A 75 -6.87 -9.58 -0.05
C ILE A 75 -8.05 -10.33 -0.69
N GLY A 76 -7.80 -11.55 -1.19
CA GLY A 76 -8.82 -12.38 -1.81
C GLY A 76 -9.04 -12.09 -3.30
N VAL A 77 -8.04 -11.53 -3.97
CA VAL A 77 -8.06 -11.20 -5.41
C VAL A 77 -6.84 -11.81 -6.10
N PRO A 78 -6.89 -12.09 -7.41
CA PRO A 78 -5.70 -12.51 -8.14
C PRO A 78 -4.68 -11.37 -8.27
N PRO A 79 -3.37 -11.65 -8.41
CA PRO A 79 -2.34 -10.62 -8.49
C PRO A 79 -2.58 -9.56 -9.58
N GLU A 80 -3.13 -9.95 -10.73
CA GLU A 80 -3.43 -9.02 -11.84
C GLU A 80 -4.48 -7.96 -11.51
N GLU A 81 -5.27 -8.13 -10.45
CA GLU A 81 -6.24 -7.14 -9.95
C GLU A 81 -5.64 -6.19 -8.91
N VAL A 82 -4.35 -6.35 -8.57
CA VAL A 82 -3.66 -5.51 -7.59
C VAL A 82 -2.75 -4.51 -8.29
N LEU A 83 -2.93 -3.22 -7.97
CA LEU A 83 -1.97 -2.16 -8.26
C LEU A 83 -1.14 -1.86 -7.01
N PHE A 84 0.16 -2.14 -7.08
CA PHE A 84 1.10 -1.92 -5.99
C PHE A 84 1.84 -0.58 -6.15
N VAL A 85 1.81 0.26 -5.11
CA VAL A 85 2.50 1.55 -5.05
C VAL A 85 3.54 1.52 -3.95
N ASP A 86 4.80 1.81 -4.28
CA ASP A 86 5.91 1.81 -3.32
C ASP A 86 7.02 2.77 -3.76
N ASP A 87 7.80 3.27 -2.80
CA ASP A 87 8.90 4.19 -3.05
C ASP A 87 10.22 3.46 -3.31
N THR A 88 10.25 2.14 -3.11
CA THR A 88 11.41 1.29 -3.36
C THR A 88 11.20 0.49 -4.64
N LEU A 89 11.96 0.85 -5.70
CA LEU A 89 11.83 0.22 -7.02
C LEU A 89 11.93 -1.31 -6.99
N ALA A 90 12.81 -1.88 -6.16
CA ALA A 90 12.93 -3.34 -6.03
C ALA A 90 11.64 -4.02 -5.54
N ASN A 91 10.85 -3.35 -4.69
CA ASN A 91 9.55 -3.88 -4.26
C ASN A 91 8.55 -3.83 -5.42
N VAL A 92 8.56 -2.75 -6.21
CA VAL A 92 7.68 -2.59 -7.38
C VAL A 92 7.97 -3.67 -8.42
N VAL A 93 9.24 -3.90 -8.74
CA VAL A 93 9.66 -4.96 -9.67
C VAL A 93 9.23 -6.34 -9.17
N ALA A 94 9.42 -6.64 -7.89
CA ALA A 94 9.00 -7.93 -7.33
C ALA A 94 7.48 -8.14 -7.32
N ALA A 95 6.69 -7.07 -7.16
CA ALA A 95 5.23 -7.13 -7.33
C ALA A 95 4.85 -7.44 -8.79
N GLN A 96 5.53 -6.79 -9.75
CA GLN A 96 5.32 -7.03 -11.18
C GLN A 96 5.69 -8.46 -11.59
N ASP A 97 6.76 -9.02 -11.04
CA ASP A 97 7.19 -10.40 -11.30
C ASP A 97 6.15 -11.46 -10.88
N VAL A 98 5.22 -11.11 -9.98
CA VAL A 98 4.12 -12.01 -9.57
C VAL A 98 2.79 -11.70 -10.27
N GLY A 99 2.78 -10.75 -11.22
CA GLY A 99 1.61 -10.40 -12.03
C GLY A 99 0.87 -9.14 -11.61
N MET A 100 1.31 -8.43 -10.56
CA MET A 100 0.67 -7.17 -10.15
C MET A 100 1.03 -6.02 -11.10
N ALA A 101 0.13 -5.06 -11.25
CA ALA A 101 0.54 -3.74 -11.73
C ALA A 101 1.40 -3.06 -10.66
N GLY A 102 2.37 -2.25 -11.06
CA GLY A 102 3.33 -1.64 -10.13
C GLY A 102 3.69 -0.22 -10.53
N VAL A 103 3.61 0.71 -9.57
CA VAL A 103 3.98 2.12 -9.73
C VAL A 103 5.05 2.48 -8.69
N HIS A 104 6.18 2.99 -9.19
CA HIS A 104 7.24 3.55 -8.35
C HIS A 104 6.96 5.03 -8.11
N TRP A 105 6.68 5.41 -6.87
CA TRP A 105 6.36 6.79 -6.49
C TRP A 105 6.98 7.16 -5.16
N HIS A 106 7.62 8.33 -5.08
CA HIS A 106 8.07 8.91 -3.82
C HIS A 106 7.15 10.04 -3.38
N LEU A 107 6.98 10.19 -2.06
CA LEU A 107 6.22 11.30 -1.47
C LEU A 107 6.65 12.69 -1.99
N ARG A 108 7.95 12.87 -2.24
CA ARG A 108 8.50 14.14 -2.76
C ARG A 108 8.03 14.50 -4.17
N ASP A 109 7.55 13.52 -4.93
CA ASP A 109 7.06 13.72 -6.30
C ASP A 109 5.61 14.25 -6.30
N GLY A 110 4.95 14.22 -5.13
CA GLY A 110 3.65 14.82 -4.88
C GLY A 110 2.47 13.94 -5.30
N HIS A 111 1.34 14.12 -4.59
CA HIS A 111 0.08 13.41 -4.86
C HIS A 111 -0.49 13.65 -6.26
N PRO A 112 -0.37 14.83 -6.91
CA PRO A 112 -0.86 15.00 -8.27
C PRO A 112 -0.22 14.02 -9.27
N LEU A 113 1.07 13.71 -9.12
CA LEU A 113 1.73 12.71 -9.96
C LEU A 113 1.22 11.31 -9.65
N LEU A 114 1.04 10.98 -8.37
CA LEU A 114 0.47 9.68 -7.97
C LEU A 114 -0.93 9.51 -8.54
N GLU A 115 -1.80 10.52 -8.45
CA GLU A 115 -3.16 10.46 -9.01
C GLU A 115 -3.15 10.27 -10.53
N LYS A 116 -2.22 10.93 -11.24
CA LYS A 116 -2.03 10.67 -12.67
C LYS A 116 -1.62 9.21 -12.92
N MET A 117 -0.65 8.68 -12.18
CA MET A 117 -0.18 7.30 -12.33
C MET A 117 -1.30 6.30 -12.02
N LEU A 118 -2.11 6.54 -10.98
CA LEU A 118 -3.29 5.74 -10.68
C LEU A 118 -4.28 5.77 -11.85
N ALA A 119 -4.55 6.94 -12.42
CA ALA A 119 -5.46 7.10 -13.57
C ALA A 119 -4.95 6.39 -14.83
N ASP A 120 -3.64 6.37 -15.09
CA ASP A 120 -3.03 5.61 -16.19
C ASP A 120 -3.31 4.09 -16.07
N HIS A 121 -3.63 3.61 -14.87
CA HIS A 121 -4.06 2.23 -14.58
C HIS A 121 -5.58 2.07 -14.41
N GLY A 122 -6.37 3.09 -14.75
CA GLY A 122 -7.84 3.07 -14.59
C GLY A 122 -8.32 3.22 -13.13
N VAL A 123 -7.42 3.54 -12.21
CA VAL A 123 -7.73 3.78 -10.79
C VAL A 123 -7.94 5.28 -10.58
N VAL A 124 -9.20 5.71 -10.51
CA VAL A 124 -9.55 7.12 -10.37
C VAL A 124 -10.20 7.36 -9.00
N PRO A 125 -9.56 8.12 -8.10
CA PRO A 125 -10.16 8.44 -6.80
C PRO A 125 -11.45 9.27 -6.95
N ALA A 126 -12.33 9.22 -5.96
CA ALA A 126 -13.46 10.13 -5.88
C ALA A 126 -12.98 11.60 -5.81
N ALA A 127 -13.85 12.52 -6.18
CA ALA A 127 -13.63 13.94 -5.95
C ALA A 127 -13.50 14.21 -4.44
N PRO A 128 -12.68 15.20 -4.03
CA PRO A 128 -12.55 15.61 -2.64
C PRO A 128 -13.84 16.23 -2.05
#